data_AF-R0AFJ4-F1
#
_entry.id   AF-R0AFJ4-F1
#
_cell.length_a   1.000
_cell.length_b   1.000
_cell.length_c   1.000
_cell.angle_alpha   90.00
_cell.angle_beta   90.00
_cell.angle_gamma   90.00
#
_symmetry.space_group_name_H-M   'P 1'
#
loop_
_entity.id
_entity.type
_entity.pdbx_description
1 polymer ?
#
loop_
_entity_poly.entity_id
_entity_poly.type
_entity_poly.pdbx_seq_one_letter_code
_entity_poly.pdbx_strand_id
1 'polypeptide(L)'
;MTRAERRRVERENRKQPTYNLSRDQLREIKQEATHDAAETAFLMMLGIPVLMFKDHFGQLIRREVDGKSREQRFVDYCIEFYRQFDKGLYTLDDIRSVLKDECNIEIEMK
;
A
#
# COMPACT_ATOMS: atom_id res chain seq x y z
N MET A 1 8.47 21.08 -33.59
CA MET A 1 7.08 21.32 -33.13
C MET A 1 6.73 22.79 -33.30
N THR A 2 5.84 23.09 -34.23
CA THR A 2 5.40 24.46 -34.52
C THR A 2 4.47 25.00 -33.42
N ARG A 3 4.33 26.32 -33.31
CA ARG A 3 3.46 26.98 -32.31
C ARG A 3 1.98 26.53 -32.42
N ALA A 4 1.54 26.19 -33.64
CA ALA A 4 0.20 25.65 -33.89
C ALA A 4 0.03 24.24 -33.32
N GLU A 5 1.02 23.36 -33.52
CA GLU A 5 1.04 22.01 -32.93
C GLU A 5 1.04 22.07 -31.40
N ARG A 6 1.85 22.94 -30.79
CA ARG A 6 1.87 23.11 -29.31
C ARG A 6 0.49 23.50 -28.77
N ARG A 7 -0.19 24.45 -29.40
CA ARG A 7 -1.55 24.88 -29.01
C ARG A 7 -2.60 23.78 -29.20
N ARG A 8 -2.41 22.91 -30.19
CA ARG A 8 -3.33 21.82 -30.46
C ARG A 8 -3.18 20.70 -29.41
N VAL A 9 -1.95 20.34 -29.07
CA VAL A 9 -1.64 19.40 -27.98
C VAL A 9 -2.11 19.94 -26.63
N GLU A 10 -1.88 21.22 -26.34
CA GLU A 10 -2.42 21.85 -25.12
C GLU A 10 -3.96 21.86 -25.05
N ARG A 11 -4.64 22.02 -26.19
CA ARG A 11 -6.11 21.96 -26.25
C ARG A 11 -6.64 20.53 -26.11
N GLU A 12 -5.96 19.55 -26.71
CA GLU A 12 -6.31 18.14 -26.59
C GLU A 12 -6.08 17.66 -25.14
N ASN A 13 -4.97 18.03 -24.52
CA ASN A 13 -4.66 17.71 -23.11
C ASN A 13 -5.58 18.42 -22.09
N ARG A 14 -6.29 19.49 -22.49
CA ARG A 14 -7.26 20.20 -21.64
C ARG A 14 -8.68 19.68 -21.74
N LYS A 15 -8.99 18.79 -22.68
CA LYS A 15 -10.33 18.21 -22.79
C LYS A 15 -10.51 17.16 -21.70
N GLN A 16 -11.39 17.43 -20.74
CA GLN A 16 -11.89 16.43 -19.80
C GLN A 16 -13.12 15.76 -20.44
N PRO A 17 -13.02 14.50 -20.92
CA PRO A 17 -14.17 13.81 -21.49
C PRO A 17 -15.21 13.49 -20.41
N THR A 18 -16.47 13.80 -20.70
CA THR A 18 -17.60 13.40 -19.85
C THR A 18 -18.06 12.00 -20.22
N TYR A 19 -18.08 11.10 -19.25
CA TYR A 19 -18.60 9.74 -19.42
C TYR A 19 -20.02 9.63 -18.84
N ASN A 20 -20.91 8.98 -19.57
CA ASN A 20 -22.25 8.66 -19.08
C ASN A 20 -22.24 7.23 -18.52
N LEU A 21 -22.47 7.10 -17.21
CA LEU A 21 -22.54 5.82 -16.51
C LEU A 21 -23.95 5.62 -15.95
N SER A 22 -24.45 4.39 -16.03
CA SER A 22 -25.66 4.02 -15.29
C SER A 22 -25.39 4.01 -13.79
N ARG A 23 -26.46 4.12 -12.98
CA ARG A 23 -26.35 4.04 -11.53
C ARG A 23 -25.79 2.70 -11.05
N ASP A 24 -26.13 1.61 -11.73
CA ASP A 24 -25.64 0.28 -11.38
C ASP A 24 -24.15 0.13 -11.69
N GLN A 25 -23.68 0.60 -12.85
CA GLN A 25 -22.25 0.63 -13.18
C GLN A 25 -21.45 1.49 -12.19
N LEU A 26 -21.97 2.66 -11.80
CA LEU A 26 -21.31 3.50 -10.82
C LEU A 26 -21.24 2.83 -9.43
N ARG A 27 -22.27 2.05 -9.06
CA ARG A 27 -22.28 1.30 -7.79
C ARG A 27 -21.25 0.18 -7.83
N GLU A 28 -21.18 -0.56 -8.93
CA GLU A 28 -20.24 -1.67 -9.14
C GLU A 28 -18.79 -1.18 -9.05
N ILE A 29 -18.43 -0.12 -9.79
CA ILE A 29 -17.09 0.48 -9.74
C ILE A 29 -16.70 0.89 -8.31
N LYS A 30 -17.65 1.46 -7.55
CA LYS A 30 -17.39 1.84 -6.16
C LYS A 30 -17.20 0.63 -5.25
N GLN A 31 -17.99 -0.41 -5.45
CA GLN A 31 -17.90 -1.65 -4.67
C GLN A 31 -16.56 -2.35 -4.91
N GLU A 32 -16.17 -2.49 -6.19
CA GLU A 32 -14.88 -3.06 -6.59
C GLU A 32 -13.71 -2.27 -6.00
N ALA A 33 -13.67 -0.95 -6.21
CA ALA A 33 -12.61 -0.11 -5.65
C ALA A 33 -12.54 -0.15 -4.11
N THR A 34 -13.68 -0.30 -3.43
CA THR A 34 -13.72 -0.44 -1.97
C THR A 34 -13.21 -1.81 -1.53
N HIS A 35 -13.53 -2.85 -2.28
CA HIS A 35 -13.07 -4.21 -2.02
C HIS A 35 -11.55 -4.31 -2.19
N ASP A 36 -11.01 -3.82 -3.31
CA ASP A 36 -9.56 -3.81 -3.58
C ASP A 36 -8.79 -3.02 -2.52
N ALA A 37 -9.33 -1.87 -2.10
CA ALA A 37 -8.73 -1.08 -1.03
C ALA A 37 -8.75 -1.81 0.32
N ALA A 38 -9.84 -2.53 0.63
CA ALA A 38 -9.95 -3.33 1.85
C ALA A 38 -8.98 -4.51 1.86
N GLU A 39 -8.85 -5.24 0.74
CA GLU A 39 -7.88 -6.32 0.60
C GLU A 39 -6.45 -5.83 0.75
N THR A 40 -6.14 -4.71 0.09
CA THR A 40 -4.83 -4.05 0.19
C THR A 40 -4.53 -3.66 1.64
N ALA A 41 -5.49 -3.03 2.33
CA ALA A 41 -5.36 -2.65 3.73
C ALA A 41 -5.15 -3.87 4.64
N PHE A 42 -5.88 -4.96 4.41
CA PHE A 42 -5.76 -6.19 5.18
C PHE A 42 -4.40 -6.86 4.99
N LEU A 43 -3.91 -6.96 3.75
CA LEU A 43 -2.59 -7.48 3.44
C LEU A 43 -1.51 -6.66 4.16
N MET A 44 -1.58 -5.33 4.09
CA MET A 44 -0.61 -4.47 4.78
C MET A 44 -0.68 -4.61 6.30
N MET A 45 -1.89 -4.71 6.86
CA MET A 45 -2.12 -4.84 8.30
C MET A 45 -1.47 -6.10 8.88
N LEU A 46 -1.39 -7.19 8.11
CA LEU A 46 -0.74 -8.43 8.54
C LEU A 46 0.72 -8.52 8.07
N GLY A 47 1.00 -8.13 6.82
CA GLY A 47 2.31 -8.23 6.20
C GLY A 47 3.35 -7.33 6.86
N ILE A 48 3.02 -6.07 7.16
CA ILE A 48 3.96 -5.12 7.76
C ILE A 48 4.42 -5.60 9.16
N PRO A 49 3.54 -6.02 10.08
CA PRO A 49 3.97 -6.61 11.34
C PRO A 49 4.86 -7.84 11.18
N VAL A 50 4.59 -8.72 10.20
CA VAL A 50 5.42 -9.90 9.95
C VAL A 50 6.81 -9.51 9.45
N LEU A 51 6.90 -8.57 8.50
CA LEU A 51 8.18 -8.01 8.04
C LEU A 51 8.97 -7.39 9.19
N MET A 52 8.29 -6.62 10.03
CA MET A 52 8.90 -6.05 11.22
C MET A 52 9.44 -7.14 12.16
N PHE A 53 8.70 -8.23 12.39
CA PHE A 53 9.17 -9.32 13.24
C PHE A 53 10.38 -10.03 12.62
N LYS A 54 10.33 -10.31 11.33
CA LYS A 54 11.44 -10.92 10.60
C LYS A 54 12.73 -10.12 10.77
N ASP A 55 12.67 -8.79 10.64
CA ASP A 55 13.87 -7.95 10.60
C ASP A 55 14.27 -7.38 11.98
N HIS A 56 13.31 -7.16 12.89
CA HIS A 56 13.51 -6.43 14.14
C HIS A 56 13.08 -7.16 15.42
N PHE A 57 12.66 -8.44 15.38
CA PHE A 57 12.25 -9.15 16.61
C PHE A 57 13.30 -9.12 17.72
N GLY A 58 14.59 -9.25 17.38
CA GLY A 58 15.69 -9.15 18.34
C GLY A 58 15.72 -7.82 19.12
N GLN A 59 15.26 -6.73 18.49
CA GLN A 59 15.21 -5.40 19.09
C GLN A 59 14.05 -5.26 20.09
N LEU A 60 13.02 -6.11 19.97
CA LEU A 60 11.82 -6.14 20.82
C LEU A 60 11.93 -7.09 22.03
N ILE A 61 12.99 -7.91 22.12
CA ILE A 61 13.19 -8.86 23.23
C ILE A 61 13.22 -8.13 24.59
N ARG A 62 13.89 -6.98 24.64
CA ARG A 62 13.97 -6.17 25.85
C ARG A 62 12.64 -5.47 26.11
N ARG A 63 12.16 -5.53 27.36
CA ARG A 63 10.91 -4.90 27.78
C ARG A 63 10.92 -3.38 27.55
N GLU A 64 12.06 -2.76 27.80
CA GLU A 64 12.26 -1.32 27.69
C GLU A 64 13.68 -1.02 27.20
N VAL A 65 13.81 -0.04 26.31
CA VAL A 65 15.08 0.51 25.82
C VAL A 65 14.89 2.00 25.62
N ASP A 66 15.81 2.81 26.14
CA ASP A 66 15.79 4.28 26.02
C ASP A 66 14.45 4.92 26.48
N GLY A 67 13.83 4.35 27.53
CA GLY A 67 12.55 4.83 28.05
C GLY A 67 11.31 4.44 27.23
N LYS A 68 11.48 3.67 26.14
CA LYS A 68 10.39 3.19 25.30
C LYS A 68 10.08 1.73 25.55
N SER A 69 8.79 1.41 25.72
CA SER A 69 8.34 0.02 25.85
C SER A 69 8.50 -0.74 24.53
N ARG A 70 8.53 -2.07 24.59
CA ARG A 70 8.53 -2.92 23.38
C ARG A 70 7.31 -2.67 22.48
N GLU A 71 6.14 -2.38 23.05
CA GLU A 71 4.91 -2.13 22.30
C GLU A 71 5.01 -0.81 21.53
N GLN A 72 5.57 0.24 22.15
CA GLN A 72 5.83 1.52 21.47
C GLN A 72 6.82 1.34 20.32
N ARG A 73 7.92 0.60 20.55
CA ARG A 73 8.93 0.35 19.51
C ARG A 73 8.38 -0.51 18.37
N PHE A 74 7.55 -1.51 18.67
CA PHE A 74 6.83 -2.30 17.68
C PHE A 74 6.01 -1.41 16.73
N VAL A 75 5.22 -0.49 17.30
CA VAL A 75 4.40 0.45 16.51
C VAL A 75 5.30 1.39 15.69
N ASP A 76 6.37 1.93 16.28
CA ASP A 76 7.32 2.80 15.58
C ASP A 76 7.91 2.09 14.33
N TYR A 77 8.32 0.83 14.45
CA TYR A 77 8.83 0.07 13.30
C TYR A 77 7.74 -0.18 12.25
N CYS A 78 6.54 -0.61 12.65
CA CYS A 78 5.46 -0.85 11.69
C CYS A 78 5.11 0.42 10.90
N ILE A 79 5.09 1.59 11.56
CA ILE A 79 4.89 2.88 10.90
C ILE A 79 6.03 3.19 9.93
N GLU A 80 7.27 2.88 10.29
CA GLU A 80 8.41 3.11 9.40
C GLU A 80 8.35 2.23 8.15
N PHE A 81 8.03 0.93 8.30
CA PHE A 81 7.77 0.06 7.14
C PHE A 81 6.64 0.63 6.27
N TYR A 82 5.52 1.06 6.86
CA TYR A 82 4.43 1.67 6.11
C TYR A 82 4.88 2.93 5.34
N ARG A 83 5.68 3.80 5.95
CA ARG A 83 6.22 5.00 5.27
C ARG A 83 7.13 4.65 4.10
N GLN A 84 7.88 3.56 4.20
CA GLN A 84 8.73 3.08 3.12
C GLN A 84 7.89 2.56 1.95
N PHE A 85 6.80 1.83 2.25
CA PHE A 85 5.81 1.44 1.26
C PHE A 85 5.16 2.66 0.59
N ASP A 86 4.72 3.65 1.38
CA ASP A 86 4.10 4.89 0.88
C ASP A 86 5.05 5.72 -0.02
N LYS A 87 6.36 5.66 0.26
CA LYS A 87 7.40 6.25 -0.59
C LYS A 87 7.68 5.44 -1.86
N GLY A 88 7.05 4.28 -2.04
CA GLY A 88 7.25 3.39 -3.18
C GLY A 88 8.59 2.65 -3.16
N LEU A 89 9.21 2.44 -1.99
CA LEU A 89 10.46 1.68 -1.89
C LEU A 89 10.25 0.18 -2.12
N TYR A 90 9.04 -0.30 -1.88
CA TYR A 90 8.58 -1.65 -2.19
C TYR A 90 7.06 -1.64 -2.37
N THR A 91 6.53 -2.70 -2.98
CA THR A 91 5.14 -2.86 -3.40
C THR A 91 4.44 -3.97 -2.61
N LEU A 92 3.13 -4.12 -2.81
CA LEU A 92 2.36 -5.21 -2.18
C LEU A 92 2.84 -6.58 -2.64
N ASP A 93 3.27 -6.70 -3.90
CA ASP A 93 3.81 -7.94 -4.45
C ASP A 93 5.16 -8.30 -3.82
N ASP A 94 5.98 -7.30 -3.49
CA ASP A 94 7.23 -7.52 -2.74
C ASP A 94 6.93 -8.05 -1.33
N ILE A 95 5.93 -7.48 -0.64
CA ILE A 95 5.48 -8.00 0.67
C ILE A 95 5.03 -9.46 0.54
N ARG A 96 4.20 -9.78 -0.46
CA ARG A 96 3.74 -11.16 -0.71
C ARG A 96 4.89 -12.11 -0.98
N SER A 97 5.87 -11.68 -1.77
CA SER A 97 7.04 -12.49 -2.11
C SER A 97 7.88 -12.78 -0.88
N VAL A 98 8.18 -11.78 -0.05
CA VAL A 98 8.93 -11.99 1.20
C VAL A 98 8.18 -12.92 2.17
N LEU A 99 6.86 -12.71 2.34
CA LEU A 99 6.05 -13.57 3.20
C LEU A 99 6.09 -15.04 2.74
N LYS A 100 5.99 -15.27 1.44
CA LYS A 100 6.01 -16.61 0.86
C LYS A 100 7.40 -17.24 0.94
N ASP A 101 8.41 -16.56 0.43
CA ASP A 101 9.74 -17.12 0.22
C ASP A 101 10.54 -17.24 1.53
N GLU A 102 10.40 -16.26 2.43
CA GLU A 102 11.20 -16.21 3.66
C GLU A 102 10.44 -16.66 4.90
N CYS A 103 9.11 -16.50 4.92
CA CYS A 103 8.28 -16.85 6.09
C CYS A 103 7.37 -18.05 5.85
N ASN A 104 7.24 -18.55 4.61
CA ASN A 104 6.30 -19.61 4.23
C ASN A 104 4.84 -19.30 4.66
N ILE A 105 4.45 -18.03 4.53
CA ILE A 105 3.12 -17.50 4.84
C ILE A 105 2.46 -17.04 3.55
N GLU A 106 1.24 -17.51 3.30
CA GLU A 106 0.38 -16.98 2.24
C GLU A 106 -0.84 -16.32 2.88
N ILE A 107 -1.09 -15.06 2.52
CA ILE A 107 -2.24 -14.28 3.01
C ILE A 107 -3.23 -14.18 1.86
N GLU A 108 -4.24 -15.04 1.89
CA GLU A 108 -5.37 -15.02 0.97
C GLU A 108 -6.63 -14.59 1.73
N MET A 109 -7.33 -13.58 1.21
CA MET A 109 -8.70 -13.30 1.61
C MET A 109 -9.62 -14.16 0.75
N LYS A 110 -10.53 -14.90 1.39
CA LYS A 110 -11.62 -15.61 0.71
C LYS A 110 -12.85 -14.75 0.59
#